data_AF-X0XIG6-F1
#
_entry.id   AF-X0XIG6-F1
#
_cell.length_a   1.000
_cell.length_b   1.000
_cell.length_c   1.000
_cell.angle_alpha   90.00
_cell.angle_beta   90.00
_cell.angle_gamma   90.00
#
_symmetry.space_group_name_H-M   'P 1'
#
loop_
_entity.id
_entity.type
_entity.pdbx_description
1 polymer ?
#
loop_
_entity_poly.entity_id
_entity_poly.type
_entity_poly.pdbx_seq_one_letter_code
_entity_poly.pdbx_strand_id
1 'polypeptide(L)' 'DIFPLKPREIIAHVNLLRPIYRETAHDGHFGRRGRNFTWERTDMVKPLRKAMGL' A
#
# COMPACT_ATOMS: atom_id res chain seq x y z
N ASP A 1 3.99 -12.44 10.48
CA ASP A 1 3.78 -12.24 9.03
C ASP A 1 4.18 -10.82 8.63
N ILE A 2 4.79 -10.67 7.44
CA ILE A 2 5.39 -9.41 6.95
C ILE A 2 4.34 -8.36 6.58
N PHE A 3 3.17 -8.82 6.12
CA PHE A 3 2.04 -7.98 5.75
C PHE A 3 0.83 -8.31 6.63
N PRO A 4 0.17 -7.30 7.23
CA PRO A 4 -1.05 -7.53 7.96
C PRO A 4 -2.24 -7.66 7.01
N LEU A 5 -3.06 -8.69 7.17
CA LEU A 5 -4.21 -8.97 6.30
C LEU A 5 -5.57 -8.83 7.00
N LYS A 6 -5.60 -8.50 8.29
CA LYS A 6 -6.87 -8.18 8.96
C LYS A 6 -7.38 -6.82 8.45
N PRO A 7 -8.69 -6.63 8.24
CA PRO A 7 -9.24 -5.41 7.63
C PRO A 7 -8.78 -4.11 8.31
N ARG A 8 -8.83 -4.06 9.64
CA ARG A 8 -8.36 -2.91 10.43
C ARG A 8 -6.87 -2.62 10.20
N GLU A 9 -6.06 -3.66 10.10
CA GLU A 9 -4.62 -3.53 9.97
C GLU A 9 -4.23 -3.14 8.54
N ILE A 10 -4.96 -3.58 7.51
CA ILE A 10 -4.80 -3.08 6.12
C ILE A 10 -5.06 -1.57 6.08
N ILE A 11 -6.17 -1.12 6.67
CA ILE A 11 -6.52 0.31 6.75
C ILE A 11 -5.38 1.14 7.35
N ALA A 12 -4.77 0.63 8.43
CA ALA A 12 -3.63 1.29 9.08
C ALA A 12 -2.36 1.21 8.21
N HIS A 13 -2.04 0.04 7.68
CA HIS A 13 -0.81 -0.23 6.92
C HIS A 13 -0.70 0.61 5.66
N VAL A 14 -1.77 0.74 4.89
CA VAL A 14 -1.83 1.59 3.69
C VAL A 14 -2.55 2.92 3.94
N ASN A 15 -2.78 3.33 5.20
CA ASN A 15 -3.29 4.64 5.58
C ASN A 15 -4.53 5.09 4.78
N LEU A 16 -5.64 4.35 4.90
CA LEU A 16 -6.83 4.51 4.04
C LEU A 16 -7.87 5.50 4.56
N LEU A 17 -7.87 5.87 5.85
CA LEU A 17 -8.88 6.77 6.44
C LEU A 17 -8.62 8.24 6.08
N ARG A 18 -8.66 8.55 4.78
CA ARG A 18 -8.36 9.86 4.19
C ARG A 18 -9.21 10.08 2.93
N PRO A 19 -9.48 11.33 2.54
CA PRO A 19 -10.23 11.63 1.32
C PRO A 19 -9.36 11.48 0.06
N ILE A 20 -8.94 10.26 -0.28
CA ILE A 20 -7.99 9.96 -1.37
C ILE A 20 -8.62 9.32 -2.61
N TYR A 21 -9.88 8.90 -2.52
CA TYR A 21 -10.50 8.03 -3.53
C TYR A 21 -10.97 8.75 -4.80
N ARG A 22 -11.11 10.08 -4.79
CA ARG A 22 -11.52 10.83 -5.99
C ARG A 22 -10.52 10.66 -7.14
N GLU A 23 -9.23 10.65 -6.82
CA GLU A 23 -8.15 10.50 -7.80
C GLU A 23 -8.14 9.11 -8.45
N THR A 24 -8.67 8.08 -7.75
CA THR A 24 -8.72 6.70 -8.26
C THR A 24 -9.92 6.45 -9.18
N ALA A 25 -10.88 7.38 -9.27
CA ALA A 25 -12.13 7.21 -10.03
C ALA A 25 -11.97 7.39 -11.55
N HIS A 26 -10.78 7.74 -12.02
CA HIS A 26 -10.41 7.84 -13.43
C HIS A 26 -8.99 7.29 -13.62
N ASP A 27 -8.65 6.91 -14.85
CA ASP A 27 -7.31 6.40 -15.24
C ASP A 27 -6.81 5.18 -14.45
N GLY A 28 -7.72 4.47 -13.76
CA GLY A 28 -7.43 3.25 -13.03
C GLY A 28 -6.89 3.46 -11.60
N HIS A 29 -6.97 2.38 -10.81
CA HIS A 29 -6.58 2.35 -9.39
C HIS A 29 -5.10 1.99 -9.17
N PHE A 30 -4.45 1.37 -10.15
CA PHE A 30 -3.12 0.77 -10.03
C PHE A 30 -2.12 1.31 -11.05
N GLY A 31 -0.83 1.15 -10.78
CA GLY A 31 0.26 1.54 -11.69
C GLY A 31 0.52 3.05 -11.76
N ARG A 32 -0.09 3.82 -10.86
CA ARG A 32 0.01 5.29 -10.81
C ARG A 32 0.87 5.72 -9.62
N ARG A 33 1.69 6.75 -9.82
CA ARG A 33 2.53 7.31 -8.75
C ARG A 33 1.82 8.51 -8.11
N GLY A 34 1.86 8.58 -6.78
CA GLY A 34 1.31 9.73 -6.05
C GLY A 34 1.27 9.48 -4.54
N ARG A 35 1.15 10.55 -3.75
CA ARG A 35 1.11 10.44 -2.27
C ARG A 35 -0.13 9.70 -1.75
N ASN A 36 -1.19 9.66 -2.57
CA ASN A 36 -2.48 9.05 -2.24
C ASN A 36 -2.52 7.54 -2.51
N PHE A 37 -1.76 7.05 -3.50
CA PHE A 37 -1.64 5.63 -3.86
C PHE A 37 -0.63 4.92 -2.96
N THR A 38 -0.94 4.80 -1.67
CA THR A 38 -0.06 4.17 -0.67
C THR A 38 0.21 2.69 -0.95
N TRP A 39 -0.70 1.99 -1.61
CA TRP A 39 -0.55 0.59 -2.04
C TRP A 39 0.43 0.40 -3.20
N GLU A 40 0.81 1.46 -3.91
CA GLU A 40 1.81 1.41 -4.99
C GLU A 40 3.25 1.53 -4.47
N ARG A 41 3.43 1.72 -3.15
CA ARG A 41 4.75 1.81 -2.54
C ARG A 41 5.43 0.45 -2.52
N THR A 42 6.74 0.45 -2.77
CA THR A 42 7.62 -0.73 -2.70
C THR A 42 8.52 -0.70 -1.46
N ASP A 43 8.07 -0.06 -0.39
CA ASP A 43 8.79 0.08 0.88
C ASP A 43 9.02 -1.26 1.59
N MET A 44 8.18 -2.25 1.32
CA MET A 44 8.29 -3.61 1.88
C MET A 44 9.30 -4.51 1.16
N VAL A 45 9.95 -4.06 0.07
CA VAL A 45 10.97 -4.86 -0.64
C VAL A 45 12.14 -5.25 0.28
N LYS A 46 12.66 -4.31 1.07
CA LYS A 46 13.79 -4.58 1.99
C LYS A 46 13.39 -5.56 3.11
N PRO A 47 12.29 -5.35 3.86
CA PRO A 47 11.79 -6.34 4.81
C PRO A 47 11.58 -7.73 4.21
N LEU A 48 11.02 -7.80 3.00
CA LEU A 48 10.76 -9.07 2.31
C LEU A 48 12.04 -9.81 1.97
N ARG A 49 13.04 -9.13 1.39
CA ARG A 49 14.35 -9.72 1.11
C ARG A 49 15.02 -10.24 2.37
N LYS A 50 15.02 -9.43 3.44
CA LYS A 50 15.57 -9.83 4.75
C LYS A 50 14.91 -11.10 5.29
N ALA A 51 13.59 -11.21 5.18
CA ALA A 51 12.86 -12.40 5.62
C ALA A 51 13.18 -13.66 4.79
N MET A 52 13.62 -13.49 3.55
CA MET A 52 14.08 -14.56 2.66
C MET A 52 15.59 -14.86 2.79
N GLY A 53 16.34 -14.12 3.61
CA GLY A 53 17.80 -14.25 3.70
C GLY A 53 18.56 -13.68 2.48
N LEU A 54 17.93 -12.75 1.75
CA LEU A 54 18.45 -12.08 0.54
C LEU A 54 18.90 -10.63 0.77
#